data_AF-A0A845YSS2-F1
#
_entry.id   AF-A0A845YSS2-F1
#
_cell.length_a   1.000
_cell.length_b   1.000
_cell.length_c   1.000
_cell.angle_alpha   90.00
_cell.angle_beta   90.00
_cell.angle_gamma   90.00
#
_symmetry.space_group_name_H-M   'P 1'
#
loop_
_entity.id
_entity.type
_entity.pdbx_description
1 polymer ?
#
loop_
_entity_poly.entity_id
_entity_poly.type
_entity_poly.pdbx_seq_one_letter_code
_entity_poly.pdbx_strand_id
1 'polypeptide(L)'
;ARQKPAHIVWGLVAIALAFCLRFLMQYTSAMVAFWVERATAIEQFSFLLYTFFSGMVAPLTLFPEAVRSIVLWTPFPYLIYVPASLIVGLPVDIGKSITITMAWCLVFWTLNRWLWRQGLKRYSGMGA
;
A
#
# COMPACT_ATOMS: atom_id res chain seq x y z
N ALA A 1 -12.55 -27.02 11.26
CA ALA A 1 -11.30 -26.64 10.55
C ALA A 1 -10.25 -26.25 11.60
N ARG A 2 -9.19 -27.04 11.75
CA ARG A 2 -8.14 -26.81 12.76
C ARG A 2 -7.26 -25.66 12.27
N GLN A 3 -7.55 -24.44 12.71
CA GLN A 3 -6.74 -23.26 12.45
C GLN A 3 -5.31 -23.51 12.97
N LYS A 4 -4.34 -23.69 12.06
CA LYS A 4 -2.93 -23.97 12.41
C LYS A 4 -2.27 -22.66 12.83
N PRO A 5 -1.80 -22.44 14.07
CA PRO A 5 -1.37 -21.14 14.61
C PRO A 5 -0.41 -20.30 13.74
N ALA A 6 0.27 -20.93 12.79
CA ALA A 6 1.05 -20.28 11.74
C ALA A 6 0.30 -19.21 10.92
N HIS A 7 -1.01 -19.34 10.64
CA HIS A 7 -1.75 -18.34 9.83
C HIS A 7 -1.85 -16.99 10.53
N ILE A 8 -1.98 -16.99 11.86
CA ILE A 8 -2.00 -15.78 12.68
C ILE A 8 -0.65 -15.07 12.61
N VAL A 9 0.45 -15.81 12.72
CA VAL A 9 1.81 -15.26 12.64
C VAL A 9 2.04 -14.59 11.29
N TRP A 10 1.70 -15.26 10.19
CA TRP A 10 1.80 -14.67 8.85
C TRP A 10 0.84 -13.48 8.65
N GLY A 11 -0.34 -13.52 9.25
CA GLY A 11 -1.27 -12.38 9.27
C GLY A 11 -0.67 -11.16 9.97
N LEU A 12 -0.01 -11.35 11.12
CA LEU A 12 0.68 -10.26 11.85
C LEU A 12 1.85 -9.70 11.05
N VAL A 13 2.65 -10.55 10.40
CA VAL A 13 3.73 -10.12 9.49
C VAL A 13 3.15 -9.30 8.33
N ALA A 14 2.05 -9.76 7.72
CA ALA A 14 1.38 -9.05 6.65
C ALA A 14 0.84 -7.69 7.12
N ILE A 15 0.28 -7.60 8.33
CA ILE A 15 -0.14 -6.31 8.94
C ILE A 15 1.04 -5.37 9.11
N ALA A 16 2.17 -5.85 9.63
CA ALA A 16 3.36 -5.01 9.81
C ALA A 16 3.86 -4.47 8.45
N LEU A 17 3.93 -5.33 7.43
CA LEU A 17 4.30 -4.91 6.08
C LEU A 17 3.28 -3.95 5.47
N ALA A 18 1.98 -4.19 5.64
CA ALA A 18 0.91 -3.30 5.21
C ALA A 18 1.02 -1.92 5.86
N PHE A 19 1.33 -1.87 7.16
CA PHE A 19 1.58 -0.63 7.87
C PHE A 19 2.78 0.13 7.29
N CYS A 20 3.92 -0.55 7.10
CA CYS A 20 5.10 0.05 6.47
C CYS A 20 4.80 0.60 5.08
N LEU A 21 4.10 -0.17 4.25
CA LEU A 21 3.69 0.25 2.91
C LEU A 21 2.77 1.48 2.97
N ARG A 22 1.74 1.45 3.83
CA ARG A 22 0.80 2.57 3.99
C ARG A 22 1.51 3.84 4.46
N PHE A 23 2.45 3.71 5.39
CA PHE A 23 3.28 4.80 5.87
C PHE A 23 4.12 5.40 4.73
N LEU A 24 4.82 4.56 3.96
CA LEU A 24 5.61 5.02 2.81
C LEU A 24 4.76 5.72 1.75
N MET A 25 3.57 5.20 1.47
CA MET A 25 2.62 5.83 0.55
C MET A 25 2.20 7.22 1.05
N GLN A 26 1.78 7.36 2.30
CA GLN A 26 1.38 8.65 2.86
C GLN A 26 2.54 9.63 2.94
N TYR A 27 3.72 9.17 3.35
CA TYR A 27 4.91 10.03 3.43
C TYR A 27 5.33 10.54 2.03
N THR A 28 5.23 9.68 1.01
CA THR A 28 5.44 10.07 -0.39
C THR A 28 4.44 11.14 -0.82
N SER A 29 3.14 10.95 -0.55
CA SER A 29 2.10 11.95 -0.86
C SER A 29 2.34 13.28 -0.14
N ALA A 30 2.77 13.24 1.12
CA ALA A 30 3.10 14.44 1.89
C ALA A 30 4.29 15.20 1.29
N MET A 31 5.30 14.50 0.78
CA MET A 31 6.43 15.15 0.08
C MET A 31 5.98 15.92 -1.16
N VAL A 32 4.99 15.42 -1.90
CA VAL A 32 4.49 16.09 -3.11
C VAL A 32 3.90 17.48 -2.82
N ALA A 33 3.49 17.75 -1.58
CA ALA A 33 3.01 19.06 -1.15
C ALA A 33 4.04 20.20 -1.31
N PHE A 34 5.34 19.90 -1.43
CA PHE A 34 6.35 20.92 -1.72
C PHE A 34 6.26 21.51 -3.15
N TRP A 35 5.59 20.81 -4.09
CA TRP A 35 5.48 21.26 -5.49
C TRP A 35 4.05 21.52 -5.95
N VAL A 36 3.07 20.90 -5.30
CA VAL A 36 1.68 20.93 -5.75
C VAL A 36 0.85 21.77 -4.80
N GLU A 37 0.21 22.82 -5.31
CA GLU A 37 -0.69 23.68 -4.53
C GLU A 37 -1.86 22.91 -3.90
N ARG A 38 -2.33 21.86 -4.58
CA ARG A 38 -3.45 21.00 -4.15
C ARG A 38 -3.01 19.59 -3.77
N ALA A 39 -2.10 19.47 -2.80
CA ALA A 39 -1.67 18.18 -2.26
C ALA A 39 -2.84 17.32 -1.75
N THR A 40 -3.87 17.98 -1.20
CA THR A 40 -5.11 17.33 -0.72
C THR A 40 -5.86 16.59 -1.82
N ALA A 41 -5.85 17.09 -3.07
CA ALA A 41 -6.51 16.41 -4.19
C ALA A 41 -5.82 15.09 -4.55
N ILE A 42 -4.48 15.04 -4.44
CA ILE A 42 -3.69 13.82 -4.67
C ILE A 42 -3.99 12.78 -3.58
N GLU A 43 -4.10 13.23 -2.33
CA GLU A 43 -4.47 12.36 -1.21
C GLU A 43 -5.89 11.80 -1.38
N GLN A 44 -6.86 12.64 -1.72
CA GLN A 44 -8.25 12.23 -1.98
C GLN A 44 -8.34 11.22 -3.11
N PHE A 45 -7.63 11.44 -4.21
CA PHE A 45 -7.57 10.49 -5.32
C PHE A 45 -6.95 9.15 -4.89
N SER A 46 -5.84 9.19 -4.14
CA SER A 46 -5.20 7.99 -3.60
C SER A 46 -6.13 7.24 -2.62
N PHE A 47 -6.91 7.98 -1.84
CA PHE A 47 -7.90 7.43 -0.91
C PHE A 47 -9.06 6.76 -1.65
N LEU A 48 -9.50 7.31 -2.78
CA LEU A 48 -10.49 6.68 -3.65
C LEU A 48 -10.00 5.32 -4.14
N LEU A 49 -8.78 5.27 -4.71
CA LEU A 49 -8.17 4.02 -5.18
C LEU A 49 -8.04 3.00 -4.04
N TYR A 50 -7.56 3.44 -2.88
CA TYR A 50 -7.47 2.61 -1.68
C TYR A 50 -8.84 2.03 -1.30
N THR A 51 -9.88 2.85 -1.23
CA THR A 51 -11.22 2.44 -0.78
C THR A 51 -11.81 1.36 -1.68
N PHE A 52 -11.70 1.51 -3.00
CA PHE A 52 -12.24 0.55 -3.96
C PHE A 52 -11.35 -0.68 -4.15
N PHE A 53 -10.03 -0.52 -4.27
CA PHE A 53 -9.13 -1.61 -4.66
C PHE A 53 -8.52 -2.38 -3.48
N SER A 54 -8.64 -1.91 -2.25
CA SER A 54 -8.17 -2.65 -1.06
C SER A 54 -9.06 -3.84 -0.68
N GLY A 55 -10.29 -3.91 -1.21
CA GLY A 55 -11.30 -4.86 -0.80
C GLY A 55 -12.12 -4.42 0.43
N MET A 56 -11.99 -3.16 0.86
CA MET A 56 -12.75 -2.61 2.00
C MET A 56 -14.24 -2.50 1.72
N VAL A 57 -14.63 -1.93 0.56
CA VAL A 57 -16.05 -1.73 0.22
C VAL A 57 -16.71 -3.02 -0.24
N ALA A 58 -16.04 -3.75 -1.13
CA ALA A 58 -16.48 -5.05 -1.61
C ALA A 58 -15.28 -6.01 -1.65
N PRO A 59 -15.43 -7.24 -1.13
CA PRO A 59 -14.40 -8.26 -1.24
C PRO A 59 -13.89 -8.41 -2.68
N LEU A 60 -12.57 -8.55 -2.85
CA LEU A 60 -11.96 -8.76 -4.17
C LEU A 60 -12.45 -10.03 -4.89
N THR A 61 -13.11 -10.95 -4.17
CA THR A 61 -13.74 -12.14 -4.73
C THR A 61 -14.98 -11.83 -5.59
N LEU A 62 -15.58 -10.64 -5.42
CA LEU A 62 -16.72 -10.19 -6.23
C LEU A 62 -16.30 -9.49 -7.53
N PHE A 63 -15.01 -9.19 -7.70
CA PHE A 63 -14.54 -8.49 -8.88
C PHE A 63 -14.52 -9.44 -10.08
N PRO A 64 -14.83 -8.96 -11.30
CA PRO A 64 -14.58 -9.71 -12.52
C PRO A 64 -13.12 -10.13 -12.61
N GLU A 65 -12.87 -11.32 -13.15
CA GLU A 65 -11.53 -11.95 -13.14
C GLU A 65 -10.44 -11.03 -13.73
N ALA A 66 -10.74 -10.38 -14.87
CA ALA A 66 -9.82 -9.44 -15.52
C ALA A 66 -9.45 -8.23 -14.64
N VAL A 67 -10.41 -7.70 -13.88
CA VAL A 67 -10.15 -6.56 -12.98
C VAL A 67 -9.37 -7.04 -11.76
N ARG A 68 -9.77 -8.18 -11.19
CA ARG A 68 -9.10 -8.78 -10.04
C ARG A 68 -7.63 -9.07 -10.34
N SER A 69 -7.31 -9.62 -11.52
CA SER A 69 -5.93 -9.92 -11.90
C SER A 69 -5.06 -8.66 -11.93
N ILE A 70 -5.60 -7.54 -12.42
CA ILE A 70 -4.87 -6.26 -12.47
C ILE A 70 -4.70 -5.70 -11.05
N VAL A 71 -5.79 -5.64 -10.28
CA VAL A 71 -5.79 -5.08 -8.93
C VAL A 71 -4.83 -5.83 -8.01
N LEU A 72 -4.70 -7.16 -8.16
CA LEU A 72 -3.74 -7.97 -7.39
C LEU A 72 -2.27 -7.62 -7.66
N TRP A 73 -1.93 -6.87 -8.71
CA TRP A 73 -0.57 -6.36 -8.92
C TRP A 73 -0.35 -4.97 -8.29
N THR A 74 -1.41 -4.30 -7.87
CA THR A 74 -1.36 -2.98 -7.22
C THR A 74 -1.05 -3.13 -5.73
N PRO A 75 -0.62 -2.06 -5.02
CA PRO A 75 -0.33 -2.15 -3.59
C PRO A 75 -1.59 -2.27 -2.72
N PHE A 76 -2.77 -1.91 -3.23
CA PHE A 76 -3.96 -1.70 -2.40
C PHE A 76 -4.52 -2.96 -1.72
N PRO A 77 -4.64 -4.13 -2.39
CA PRO A 77 -5.17 -5.34 -1.75
C PRO A 77 -4.31 -5.83 -0.58
N TYR A 78 -3.02 -5.54 -0.63
CA TYR A 78 -2.05 -5.93 0.41
C TYR A 78 -2.22 -5.15 1.70
N LEU A 79 -2.95 -4.03 1.67
CA LEU A 79 -3.20 -3.20 2.85
C LEU A 79 -4.34 -3.74 3.74
N ILE A 80 -5.30 -4.48 3.17
CA ILE A 80 -6.48 -4.96 3.90
C ILE A 80 -6.82 -6.40 3.56
N TYR A 81 -7.16 -6.69 2.29
CA TYR A 81 -7.69 -7.98 1.89
C TYR A 81 -6.74 -9.14 2.22
N VAL A 82 -5.45 -9.00 1.94
CA VAL A 82 -4.44 -10.04 2.21
C VAL A 82 -4.28 -10.32 3.71
N PRO A 83 -3.97 -9.33 4.58
CA PRO A 83 -3.84 -9.60 6.01
C PRO A 83 -5.14 -10.13 6.63
N ALA A 84 -6.30 -9.61 6.21
CA ALA A 84 -7.60 -10.12 6.66
C ALA A 84 -7.80 -11.59 6.25
N SER A 85 -7.50 -11.92 4.99
CA SER A 85 -7.62 -13.28 4.46
C SER A 85 -6.71 -14.26 5.19
N LEU A 86 -5.48 -13.85 5.53
CA LEU A 86 -4.54 -14.67 6.29
C LEU A 86 -5.03 -14.95 7.71
N ILE A 87 -5.58 -13.95 8.40
CA ILE A 87 -6.11 -14.10 9.76
C ILE A 87 -7.35 -15.00 9.78
N VAL A 88 -8.24 -14.85 8.80
CA VAL A 88 -9.44 -15.69 8.65
C VAL A 88 -9.08 -17.13 8.23
N GLY A 89 -7.87 -17.34 7.69
CA GLY A 89 -7.39 -18.65 7.24
C GLY A 89 -7.85 -19.02 5.82
N LEU A 90 -8.16 -18.01 4.99
CA LEU A 90 -8.42 -18.20 3.57
C LEU A 90 -7.11 -18.57 2.84
N PRO A 91 -7.20 -19.35 1.75
CA PRO A 91 -6.03 -19.71 0.97
C PRO A 91 -5.44 -18.46 0.29
N VAL A 92 -4.22 -18.09 0.68
CA VAL A 92 -3.46 -16.98 0.13
C VAL A 92 -2.04 -17.45 -0.15
N ASP A 93 -1.49 -17.07 -1.30
CA ASP A 93 -0.07 -17.27 -1.58
C ASP A 93 0.76 -16.24 -0.79
N ILE A 94 1.30 -16.70 0.35
CA ILE A 94 2.09 -15.89 1.28
C ILE A 94 3.37 -15.38 0.60
N GLY A 95 4.05 -16.24 -0.16
CA GLY A 95 5.32 -15.89 -0.82
C GLY A 95 5.12 -14.79 -1.86
N LYS A 96 4.10 -14.94 -2.72
CA LYS A 96 3.72 -13.90 -3.68
C LYS A 96 3.31 -12.60 -2.99
N SER A 97 2.53 -12.70 -1.92
CA SER A 97 2.01 -11.52 -1.22
C SER A 97 3.11 -10.70 -0.56
N ILE A 98 4.04 -11.37 0.13
CA ILE A 98 5.20 -10.72 0.75
C ILE A 98 6.08 -10.09 -0.33
N THR A 99 6.37 -10.81 -1.42
CA THR A 99 7.21 -10.32 -2.52
C THR A 99 6.64 -9.05 -3.15
N ILE A 100 5.34 -9.04 -3.47
CA ILE A 100 4.68 -7.88 -4.08
C ILE A 100 4.63 -6.70 -3.10
N THR A 101 4.33 -6.96 -1.83
CA THR A 101 4.32 -5.90 -0.79
C THR A 101 5.72 -5.30 -0.62
N MET A 102 6.76 -6.13 -0.56
CA MET A 102 8.15 -5.68 -0.47
C MET A 102 8.59 -4.89 -1.72
N ALA A 103 8.20 -5.34 -2.91
CA ALA A 103 8.48 -4.63 -4.14
C ALA A 103 7.87 -3.22 -4.14
N TRP A 104 6.61 -3.10 -3.71
CA TRP A 104 5.96 -1.79 -3.58
C TRP A 104 6.56 -0.93 -2.47
N CYS A 105 6.94 -1.51 -1.32
CA CYS A 105 7.69 -0.79 -0.29
C CYS A 105 8.99 -0.21 -0.86
N LEU A 106 9.75 -0.99 -1.64
CA LEU A 106 10.97 -0.52 -2.29
C LEU A 106 10.68 0.61 -3.29
N VAL A 107 9.65 0.46 -4.13
CA VAL A 107 9.22 1.50 -5.07
C VAL A 107 8.89 2.80 -4.34
N PHE A 108 8.03 2.78 -3.33
CA PHE A 108 7.68 3.99 -2.58
C PHE A 108 8.87 4.56 -1.81
N TRP A 109 9.74 3.72 -1.26
CA TRP A 109 10.95 4.18 -0.58
C TRP A 109 11.92 4.88 -1.53
N THR A 110 12.17 4.32 -2.72
CA THR A 110 13.01 4.96 -3.74
C THR A 110 12.41 6.28 -4.24
N LEU A 111 11.11 6.31 -4.53
CA LEU A 111 10.38 7.52 -4.91
C LEU A 111 10.47 8.58 -3.82
N ASN A 112 10.25 8.18 -2.56
CA ASN A 112 10.35 9.08 -1.41
C ASN A 112 11.75 9.68 -1.27
N ARG A 113 12.81 8.86 -1.37
CA ARG A 113 14.20 9.36 -1.31
C ARG A 113 14.54 10.29 -2.46
N TRP A 114 14.01 10.03 -3.64
CA TRP A 114 14.16 10.91 -4.79
C TRP A 114 13.43 12.25 -4.58
N LEU A 115 12.16 12.22 -4.14
CA LEU A 115 11.39 13.42 -3.80
C LEU A 115 12.08 14.22 -2.69
N TRP A 116 12.59 13.57 -1.64
CA TRP A 116 13.32 14.25 -0.57
C TRP A 116 14.48 15.08 -1.09
N ARG A 117 15.31 14.51 -1.97
CA ARG A 117 16.44 15.21 -2.59
C ARG A 117 16.00 16.40 -3.44
N GLN A 118 14.87 16.29 -4.14
CA GLN A 118 14.32 17.41 -4.88
C GLN A 118 13.78 18.49 -3.93
N GLY A 119 13.14 18.09 -2.83
CA GLY A 119 12.46 18.99 -1.89
C GLY A 119 13.45 19.90 -1.19
N LEU A 120 14.59 19.34 -0.78
CA LEU A 120 15.69 20.10 -0.20
C LEU A 120 16.17 21.26 -1.09
N LYS A 121 16.24 21.06 -2.42
CA LYS A 121 16.66 22.10 -3.36
C LYS A 121 15.68 23.27 -3.43
N ARG A 122 14.40 23.03 -3.18
CA ARG A 122 13.34 24.05 -3.22
C ARG A 122 13.22 24.78 -1.88
N TYR A 123 13.42 24.06 -0.78
CA TYR A 123 13.43 24.64 0.56
C TYR A 123 14.65 25.56 0.81
N SER A 124 15.81 25.23 0.23
CA SER A 124 17.02 26.05 0.34
C SER A 124 16.93 27.42 -0.38
N GLY A 125 15.93 27.64 -1.24
CA GLY A 125 15.72 28.94 -1.90
C GLY A 125 14.90 29.95 -1.09
N MET A 126 14.31 29.54 0.05
CA MET A 126 13.47 30.39 0.92
C MET A 126 14.11 30.58 2.31
N GLY A 127 15.42 30.37 2.43
CA GLY A 127 16.17 30.43 3.70
C GLY A 127 17.57 31.06 3.59
N ALA A 128 17.84 31.84 2.53
CA ALA A 128 19.03 32.67 2.39
C ALA A 128 18.62 34.07 1.90
#